data_AF-A0AAE4G950-F1
#
_entry.id   AF-A0AAE4G950-F1
#
_cell.length_a   1.000
_cell.length_b   1.000
_cell.length_c   1.000
_cell.angle_alpha   90.00
_cell.angle_beta   90.00
_cell.angle_gamma   90.00
#
_symmetry.space_group_name_H-M   'P 1'
#
loop_
_entity.id
_entity.type
_entity.pdbx_description
1 polymer ?
#
loop_
_entity_poly.entity_id
_entity_poly.type
_entity_poly.pdbx_seq_one_letter_code
_entity_poly.pdbx_strand_id
1 'polypeptide(L)'
;MKKSESNDQGLHITEGVSGTWFYHLSAAGTNARGLCGAQTMYTAIPLASWGAKGHLNERYCADCQRLGESELLVAGASIAV
;
A
#
# COMPACT_ATOMS: atom_id res chain seq x y z
N MET A 1 32.69 -8.47 -8.21
CA MET A 1 31.54 -8.99 -7.44
C MET A 1 30.30 -8.24 -7.88
N LYS A 2 29.43 -8.85 -8.67
CA LYS A 2 28.16 -8.24 -9.07
C LYS A 2 27.24 -8.36 -7.85
N LYS A 3 26.96 -7.24 -7.17
CA LYS A 3 25.88 -7.18 -6.19
C LYS A 3 24.62 -7.42 -6.99
N SER A 4 24.06 -8.63 -6.88
CA SER A 4 22.70 -8.89 -7.32
C SER A 4 21.82 -7.97 -6.49
N GLU A 5 21.35 -6.89 -7.11
CA GLU A 5 20.37 -5.99 -6.53
C GLU A 5 19.12 -6.82 -6.26
N SER A 6 18.93 -7.20 -5.00
CA SER A 6 17.66 -7.72 -4.53
C SER A 6 16.64 -6.63 -4.78
N ASN A 7 15.81 -6.84 -5.80
CA ASN A 7 14.64 -6.04 -6.09
C ASN A 7 13.64 -6.25 -4.94
N ASP A 8 13.93 -5.70 -3.77
CA ASP A 8 13.03 -5.57 -2.62
C ASP A 8 12.03 -4.44 -2.95
N GLN A 9 11.44 -4.50 -4.14
CA GLN A 9 10.45 -3.54 -4.65
C GLN A 9 9.05 -3.98 -4.24
N GLY A 10 8.91 -4.50 -3.01
CA GLY A 10 7.61 -4.87 -2.48
C GLY A 10 6.80 -3.61 -2.20
N LEU A 11 5.50 -3.64 -2.48
CA LEU A 11 4.57 -2.69 -1.87
C LEU A 11 3.91 -3.34 -0.65
N HIS A 12 3.56 -2.52 0.32
CA HIS A 12 2.73 -2.93 1.45
C HIS A 12 1.77 -1.82 1.84
N ILE A 13 0.72 -2.20 2.54
CA ILE A 13 -0.29 -1.25 3.01
C ILE A 13 0.24 -0.53 4.24
N THR A 14 -0.02 0.77 4.30
CA THR A 14 0.26 1.64 5.45
C THR A 14 -1.00 2.45 5.77
N GLU A 15 -1.17 2.84 7.03
CA GLU A 15 -2.30 3.66 7.46
C GLU A 15 -1.89 5.14 7.49
N GLY A 16 -2.73 6.03 6.98
CA GLY A 16 -2.50 7.47 7.03
C GLY A 16 -2.56 8.00 8.46
N VAL A 17 -1.61 8.83 8.86
CA VAL A 17 -1.58 9.38 10.23
C VAL A 17 -2.68 10.43 10.49
N SER A 18 -3.29 10.95 9.42
CA SER A 18 -4.29 12.03 9.47
C SER A 18 -5.74 11.54 9.56
N GLY A 19 -5.99 10.23 9.53
CA GLY A 19 -7.35 9.71 9.64
C GLY A 19 -7.41 8.20 9.83
N THR A 20 -8.37 7.74 10.63
CA THR A 20 -8.60 6.33 10.90
C THR A 20 -9.09 5.60 9.64
N TRP A 21 -8.58 4.38 9.43
CA TRP A 21 -9.02 3.46 8.36
C TRP A 21 -8.83 4.02 6.94
N PHE A 22 -7.90 4.96 6.75
CA PHE A 22 -7.50 5.44 5.43
C PHE A 22 -6.13 4.91 5.05
N TYR A 23 -6.10 4.05 4.04
CA TYR A 23 -4.93 3.27 3.69
C TYR A 23 -4.22 3.78 2.44
N HIS A 24 -2.90 3.64 2.48
CA HIS A 24 -1.94 4.03 1.47
C HIS A 24 -1.04 2.84 1.12
N LEU A 25 -0.33 2.94 0.01
CA LEU A 25 0.76 2.00 -0.31
C LEU A 25 2.08 2.67 0.01
N SER A 26 3.01 1.93 0.60
CA SER A 26 4.40 2.33 0.76
C SER A 26 5.31 1.31 0.09
N ALA A 27 6.48 1.77 -0.37
CA ALA A 27 7.53 0.88 -0.83
C ALA A 27 8.18 0.16 0.36
N ALA A 28 8.67 -1.05 0.12
CA ALA A 28 9.43 -1.81 1.10
C ALA A 28 10.62 -0.98 1.61
N GLY A 29 10.93 -1.16 2.89
CA GLY A 29 11.94 -0.36 3.59
C GLY A 29 11.42 0.94 4.21
N THR A 30 10.15 1.33 4.01
CA THR A 30 9.56 2.45 4.74
C THR A 30 8.08 2.25 5.07
N ASN A 31 7.68 2.71 6.27
CA ASN A 31 6.29 2.86 6.65
C ASN A 31 5.86 4.33 6.76
N ALA A 32 6.82 5.26 6.68
CA ALA A 32 6.62 6.65 7.06
C ALA A 32 5.96 7.50 5.96
N ARG A 33 6.01 7.02 4.72
CA ARG A 33 5.49 7.76 3.58
C ARG A 33 4.83 6.84 2.56
N GLY A 34 3.61 7.20 2.15
CA GLY A 34 2.91 6.54 1.06
C GLY A 34 3.45 6.97 -0.31
N LEU A 35 3.11 6.22 -1.37
CA LEU A 35 3.47 6.55 -2.75
C LEU A 35 2.96 7.93 -3.19
N CYS A 36 1.82 8.38 -2.63
CA CYS A 36 1.27 9.71 -2.87
C CYS A 36 1.96 10.84 -2.05
N GLY A 37 2.96 10.51 -1.22
CA GLY A 37 3.69 11.46 -0.39
C GLY A 37 3.09 11.72 1.00
N ALA A 38 1.91 11.19 1.29
CA ALA A 38 1.26 11.30 2.60
C ALA A 38 2.11 10.66 3.70
N GLN A 39 2.03 11.21 4.92
CA GLN A 39 2.62 10.57 6.10
C GLN A 39 1.77 9.37 6.51
N THR A 40 2.44 8.26 6.77
CA THR A 40 1.81 6.98 7.05
C THR A 40 2.48 6.30 8.23
N MET A 41 1.84 5.24 8.73
CA MET A 41 2.35 4.36 9.76
C MET A 41 2.13 2.89 9.38
N TYR A 42 2.83 2.01 10.07
CA TYR A 42 2.71 0.57 9.87
C TYR A 42 1.28 0.08 10.11
N THR A 43 0.82 -0.85 9.28
CA THR A 43 -0.35 -1.68 9.55
C THR A 43 -0.03 -3.14 9.22
N ALA A 44 -0.73 -4.06 9.88
CA ALA A 44 -0.59 -5.50 9.66
C ALA A 44 -1.45 -6.02 8.49
N ILE A 45 -2.14 -5.14 7.77
CA ILE A 45 -3.03 -5.53 6.67
C ILE A 45 -2.19 -6.03 5.49
N PRO A 46 -2.45 -7.25 4.99
CA PRO A 46 -1.72 -7.77 3.85
C PRO A 46 -2.11 -7.03 2.56
N LEU A 47 -1.16 -6.93 1.62
CA LEU A 47 -1.39 -6.22 0.34
C LEU A 47 -2.60 -6.75 -0.44
N ALA A 48 -2.86 -8.06 -0.38
CA ALA A 48 -4.01 -8.71 -1.01
C ALA A 48 -5.38 -8.21 -0.47
N SER A 49 -5.40 -7.60 0.71
CA SER A 49 -6.61 -6.99 1.29
C SER A 49 -6.86 -5.56 0.81
N TRP A 50 -6.04 -5.02 -0.10
CA TRP A 50 -6.30 -3.71 -0.68
C TRP A 50 -7.67 -3.66 -1.37
N GLY A 51 -8.40 -2.57 -1.11
CA GLY A 51 -9.75 -2.36 -1.61
C GLY A 51 -10.83 -3.19 -0.89
N ALA A 52 -10.47 -4.04 0.08
CA ALA A 52 -11.46 -4.79 0.86
C ALA A 52 -12.29 -3.83 1.72
N LYS A 53 -13.61 -3.98 1.65
CA LYS A 53 -14.58 -3.24 2.47
C LYS A 53 -14.99 -4.12 3.64
N GLY A 54 -14.61 -3.71 4.84
CA GLY A 54 -15.04 -4.31 6.09
C GLY A 54 -16.19 -3.50 6.69
N HIS A 55 -16.30 -3.56 8.01
CA HIS A 55 -17.31 -2.84 8.78
C HIS A 55 -16.83 -1.44 9.22
N LEU A 56 -15.60 -1.05 8.89
CA LEU A 56 -14.94 0.14 9.45
C LEU A 56 -14.85 1.33 8.47
N ASN A 57 -15.64 1.33 7.40
CA ASN A 57 -15.62 2.38 6.37
C ASN A 57 -14.19 2.64 5.85
N GLU A 58 -13.50 1.54 5.55
CA GLU A 58 -12.14 1.56 5.04
C GLU A 58 -12.08 2.32 3.72
N ARG A 59 -11.09 3.21 3.61
CA ARG A 59 -10.83 4.00 2.41
C ARG A 59 -9.43 3.71 1.92
N TYR A 60 -9.25 3.70 0.61
CA TYR A 60 -7.97 3.43 -0.03
C TYR A 60 -7.60 4.61 -0.93
N CYS A 61 -6.36 5.06 -0.85
CA CYS A 61 -5.89 6.22 -1.60
C CYS A 61 -5.84 5.90 -3.12
N ALA A 62 -6.65 6.59 -3.91
CA ALA A 62 -6.72 6.40 -5.36
C ALA A 62 -5.37 6.65 -6.08
N ASP A 63 -4.60 7.64 -5.63
CA ASP A 63 -3.25 7.87 -6.18
C ASP A 63 -2.30 6.72 -5.88
N CYS A 64 -2.35 6.17 -4.65
CA CYS A 64 -1.53 5.00 -4.32
C CYS A 64 -1.94 3.79 -5.16
N GLN A 65 -3.25 3.55 -5.36
CA GLN A 65 -3.74 2.49 -6.24
C GLN A 65 -3.20 2.62 -7.66
N ARG A 66 -3.28 3.82 -8.25
CA ARG A 66 -2.77 4.09 -9.60
C ARG A 66 -1.26 3.90 -9.70
N LEU A 67 -0.51 4.31 -8.68
CA LEU A 67 0.95 4.19 -8.67
C LEU A 67 1.44 2.76 -8.41
N GLY A 68 0.65 1.93 -7.74
CA GLY A 68 0.99 0.54 -7.37
C GLY A 68 0.19 -0.54 -8.10
N GLU A 69 -0.49 -0.20 -9.19
CA GLU A 69 -1.48 -1.07 -9.85
C GLU A 69 -0.91 -2.45 -10.21
N SER A 70 0.32 -2.51 -10.75
CA SER A 70 0.96 -3.78 -11.14
C SER A 70 1.16 -4.73 -9.96
N GLU A 71 1.60 -4.20 -8.82
CA GLU A 71 1.86 -5.00 -7.61
C GLU A 71 0.55 -5.42 -6.94
N LEU A 72 -0.47 -4.56 -6.98
CA LEU A 72 -1.82 -4.90 -6.53
C LEU A 72 -2.42 -6.04 -7.36
N LEU A 73 -2.27 -5.99 -8.68
CA LEU A 73 -2.70 -7.07 -9.58
C LEU A 73 -1.98 -8.38 -9.26
N VAL A 74 -0.66 -8.35 -9.09
CA VAL A 74 0.14 -9.53 -8.74
C VAL A 74 -0.25 -10.10 -7.37
N ALA A 75 -0.59 -9.24 -6.41
CA ALA A 75 -1.04 -9.64 -5.07
C ALA A 75 -2.48 -10.17 -5.02
N GLY A 76 -3.25 -10.10 -6.12
CA GLY A 76 -4.66 -10.49 -6.16
C GLY A 76 -5.59 -9.55 -5.40
N ALA A 77 -5.20 -8.28 -5.23
CA ALA A 77 -6.02 -7.27 -4.58
C ALA A 77 -7.31 -6.95 -5.34
N SER A 78 -8.33 -6.49 -4.63
CA SER A 78 -9.56 -5.99 -5.24
C SER A 78 -9.40 -4.53 -5.65
N ILE A 79 -9.16 -4.30 -6.93
CA ILE A 79 -9.00 -2.97 -7.53
C ILE A 79 -10.30 -2.61 -8.25
N ALA A 80 -11.13 -1.79 -7.60
CA ALA A 80 -12.29 -1.20 -8.24
C ALA A 80 -11.82 -0.09 -9.20
N VAL A 81 -12.32 -0.12 -10.44
CA VAL A 81 -12.16 0.92 -11.45
C VAL A 81 -13.12 2.07 -11.15
#